data_AF-A0A6I6A0N4-F1
#
_entry.id   AF-A0A6I6A0N4-F1
#
_cell.length_a   1.000
_cell.length_b   1.000
_cell.length_c   1.000
_cell.angle_alpha   90.00
_cell.angle_beta   90.00
_cell.angle_gamma   90.00
#
_symmetry.space_group_name_H-M   'P 1'
#
loop_
_entity.id
_entity.type
_entity.pdbx_description
1 polymer ?
#
loop_
_entity_poly.entity_id
_entity_poly.type
_entity_poly.pdbx_seq_one_letter_code
_entity_poly.pdbx_strand_id
1 'polypeptide(L)'
;MAGGGQAGFGFGSLLEGARKLLNTVTYYTMKDRAGTVGTRGVGPLLDALVGESRRQGRTVRVHLVGHSFGARVAAAAALSATAPVSSVTLLQGAFSHYGFADDWDGRGSRGLFQAVPGRLAGPLVVTHTKNDTAVGLAYAIASRLANQVAAGLGGADDVYGGIGRNGALRTRAVTEPPGRLGAVGTRYAFAPGRVTNLLSDDFIPTHGTVAGREVAAAVLQAMTTATR
;
A
#
# COMPACT_ATOMS: atom_id res chain seq x y z
N MET A 1 4.90 -18.10 -53.58
CA MET A 1 3.49 -18.01 -53.15
C MET A 1 3.36 -18.65 -51.78
N ALA A 2 2.93 -17.83 -50.82
CA ALA A 2 2.51 -18.07 -49.44
C ALA A 2 2.82 -19.42 -48.76
N GLY A 3 3.69 -19.37 -47.75
CA GLY A 3 3.68 -20.33 -46.64
C GLY A 3 2.59 -19.95 -45.63
N GLY A 4 1.68 -20.88 -45.36
CA GLY A 4 0.66 -20.76 -44.32
C GLY A 4 1.08 -21.53 -43.07
N GLY A 5 1.70 -20.85 -42.11
CA GLY A 5 1.90 -21.37 -40.76
C GLY A 5 0.59 -21.31 -39.98
N GLN A 6 -0.05 -22.46 -39.77
CA GLN A 6 -1.16 -22.56 -38.82
C GLN A 6 -0.60 -22.43 -37.40
N ALA A 7 -0.88 -21.30 -36.75
CA ALA A 7 -0.62 -21.12 -35.33
C ALA A 7 -1.53 -22.07 -34.53
N GLY A 8 -0.92 -22.99 -33.78
CA GLY A 8 -1.63 -23.93 -32.92
C GLY A 8 -2.41 -23.21 -31.83
N PHE A 9 -3.74 -23.16 -31.97
CA PHE A 9 -4.66 -22.85 -30.88
C PHE A 9 -4.76 -24.07 -29.94
N GLY A 10 -3.72 -24.29 -29.15
CA GLY A 10 -3.58 -25.47 -28.28
C GLY A 10 -4.07 -25.25 -26.85
N PHE A 11 -4.47 -26.34 -26.20
CA PHE A 11 -4.85 -26.49 -24.78
C PHE A 11 -4.02 -25.69 -23.75
N GLY A 12 -2.75 -25.39 -24.07
CA GLY A 12 -1.88 -24.53 -23.26
C GLY A 12 -2.36 -23.07 -23.13
N SER A 13 -3.00 -22.50 -24.15
CA SER A 13 -3.52 -21.12 -24.10
C SER A 13 -4.74 -21.01 -23.17
N LEU A 14 -5.58 -22.05 -23.15
CA LEU A 14 -6.73 -22.16 -22.25
C LEU A 14 -6.30 -22.34 -20.78
N LEU A 15 -5.30 -23.20 -20.54
CA LEU A 15 -4.74 -23.42 -19.21
C LEU A 15 -4.06 -22.15 -18.65
N GLU A 16 -3.35 -21.41 -19.50
CA GLU A 16 -2.82 -20.10 -19.13
C GLU A 16 -3.92 -19.07 -18.84
N GLY A 17 -5.00 -19.05 -19.63
CA GLY A 17 -6.16 -18.20 -19.40
C GLY A 17 -6.83 -18.49 -18.05
N ALA A 18 -7.01 -19.76 -17.72
CA ALA A 18 -7.55 -20.20 -16.43
C ALA A 18 -6.64 -19.82 -15.25
N ARG A 19 -5.32 -20.03 -15.37
CA ARG A 19 -4.34 -19.61 -14.34
C ARG A 19 -4.33 -18.10 -14.14
N LYS A 20 -4.41 -17.33 -15.22
CA LYS A 20 -4.51 -15.86 -15.16
C LYS A 20 -5.79 -15.44 -14.44
N LEU A 21 -6.95 -15.98 -14.83
CA LEU A 21 -8.22 -15.71 -14.16
C LEU A 21 -8.19 -16.08 -12.67
N LEU A 22 -7.66 -17.25 -12.31
CA LEU A 22 -7.47 -17.68 -10.93
C LEU A 22 -6.60 -16.69 -10.15
N ASN A 23 -5.47 -16.26 -10.71
CA ASN A 23 -4.61 -15.25 -10.08
C ASN A 23 -5.34 -13.91 -9.87
N THR A 24 -6.21 -13.49 -10.80
CA THR A 24 -7.04 -12.29 -10.64
C THR A 24 -8.06 -12.44 -9.52
N VAL A 25 -8.80 -13.55 -9.51
CA VAL A 25 -9.81 -13.84 -8.49
C VAL A 25 -9.14 -13.92 -7.13
N THR A 26 -7.99 -14.58 -7.04
CA THR A 26 -7.16 -14.64 -5.83
C THR A 26 -6.71 -13.24 -5.41
N TYR A 27 -6.25 -12.39 -6.33
CA TYR A 27 -5.86 -11.01 -6.03
C TYR A 27 -7.01 -10.18 -5.45
N TYR A 28 -8.18 -10.16 -6.11
CA TYR A 28 -9.34 -9.41 -5.61
C TYR A 28 -9.86 -9.99 -4.29
N THR A 29 -9.93 -11.32 -4.18
CA THR A 29 -10.29 -11.99 -2.93
C THR A 29 -9.33 -11.65 -1.80
N MET A 30 -8.02 -11.62 -2.05
CA MET A 30 -7.02 -11.23 -1.06
C MET A 30 -7.12 -9.75 -0.67
N LYS A 31 -7.36 -8.86 -1.64
CA LYS A 31 -7.58 -7.43 -1.40
C LYS A 31 -8.81 -7.18 -0.51
N ASP A 32 -9.91 -7.87 -0.77
CA ASP A 32 -11.15 -7.73 -0.01
C ASP A 32 -11.04 -8.39 1.38
N ARG A 33 -10.36 -9.53 1.46
CA ARG A 33 -9.99 -10.16 2.73
C ARG A 33 -9.09 -9.26 3.56
N ALA A 34 -8.09 -8.61 2.99
CA ALA A 34 -7.20 -7.70 3.71
C ALA A 34 -7.97 -6.52 4.34
N GLY A 35 -8.93 -5.95 3.61
CA GLY A 35 -9.83 -4.94 4.17
C GLY A 35 -10.66 -5.51 5.33
N THR A 36 -11.25 -6.69 5.14
CA THR A 36 -12.05 -7.37 6.16
C THR A 36 -11.25 -7.70 7.42
N VAL A 37 -10.04 -8.25 7.28
CA VAL A 37 -9.14 -8.60 8.38
C VAL A 37 -8.71 -7.34 9.14
N GLY A 38 -8.38 -6.25 8.44
CA GLY A 38 -8.04 -4.99 9.09
C GLY A 38 -9.21 -4.43 9.89
N THR A 39 -10.39 -4.34 9.28
CA THR A 39 -11.57 -3.71 9.89
C THR A 39 -12.24 -4.55 10.98
N ARG A 40 -12.36 -5.86 10.78
CA ARG A 40 -13.11 -6.76 11.68
C ARG A 40 -12.22 -7.62 12.58
N GLY A 41 -10.92 -7.69 12.32
CA GLY A 41 -9.96 -8.46 13.11
C GLY A 41 -9.00 -7.56 13.87
N VAL A 42 -8.07 -6.93 13.14
CA VAL A 42 -6.98 -6.16 13.75
C VAL A 42 -7.50 -4.93 14.48
N GLY A 43 -8.41 -4.15 13.90
CA GLY A 43 -8.99 -2.97 14.57
C GLY A 43 -9.56 -3.26 15.96
N PRO A 44 -10.53 -4.21 16.10
CA PRO A 44 -11.06 -4.62 17.39
C PRO A 44 -9.99 -5.18 18.36
N LEU A 45 -8.98 -5.90 17.84
CA LEU A 45 -7.87 -6.38 18.66
C LEU A 45 -7.06 -5.22 19.25
N LEU A 46 -6.76 -4.18 18.46
CA LEU A 46 -6.07 -2.98 18.97
C LEU A 46 -6.88 -2.31 20.08
N ASP A 47 -8.20 -2.17 19.90
CA ASP A 47 -9.10 -1.59 20.89
C ASP A 47 -9.10 -2.40 22.19
N ALA A 48 -9.14 -3.74 22.09
CA ALA A 48 -9.07 -4.62 23.25
C ALA A 48 -7.74 -4.51 24.00
N LEU A 49 -6.61 -4.51 23.28
CA LEU A 49 -5.27 -4.40 23.86
C LEU A 49 -5.03 -3.05 24.55
N VAL A 50 -5.41 -1.95 23.88
CA VAL A 50 -5.29 -0.61 24.45
C VAL A 50 -6.24 -0.41 25.63
N GLY A 51 -7.46 -0.95 25.53
CA GLY A 51 -8.42 -0.96 26.63
C GLY A 51 -7.90 -1.70 27.87
N GLU A 52 -7.30 -2.87 27.69
CA GLU A 52 -6.68 -3.64 28.79
C GLU A 52 -5.49 -2.91 29.39
N SER A 53 -4.59 -2.37 28.57
CA SER A 53 -3.48 -1.55 29.05
C SER A 53 -3.97 -0.38 29.91
N ARG A 54 -5.01 0.33 29.46
CA ARG A 54 -5.59 1.46 30.21
C ARG A 54 -6.19 1.02 31.54
N ARG A 55 -6.89 -0.11 31.60
CA ARG A 55 -7.41 -0.69 32.86
C ARG A 55 -6.30 -1.00 33.86
N GLN A 56 -5.12 -1.38 33.38
CA GLN A 56 -3.93 -1.63 34.19
C GLN A 56 -3.14 -0.35 34.54
N GLY A 57 -3.67 0.84 34.23
CA GLY A 57 -2.98 2.12 34.46
C GLY A 57 -1.75 2.33 33.56
N ARG A 58 -1.63 1.59 32.45
CA ARG A 58 -0.50 1.65 31.51
C ARG A 58 -0.91 2.38 30.24
N THR A 59 0.00 3.22 29.74
CA THR A 59 -0.11 3.83 28.41
C THR A 59 0.76 3.08 27.41
N VAL A 60 0.14 2.50 26.38
CA VAL A 60 0.85 1.86 25.26
C VAL A 60 0.66 2.66 23.99
N ARG A 61 1.70 2.69 23.14
CA ARG A 61 1.64 3.25 21.79
C ARG A 61 1.49 2.13 20.77
N VAL A 62 0.59 2.31 19.81
CA VAL A 62 0.32 1.32 18.77
C VAL A 62 0.92 1.82 17.46
N HIS A 63 1.82 1.03 16.88
CA HIS A 63 2.43 1.33 15.59
C HIS A 63 2.14 0.19 14.64
N LEU A 64 1.62 0.51 13.45
CA LEU A 64 1.27 -0.49 12.44
C LEU A 64 2.27 -0.44 11.30
N VAL A 65 2.87 -1.59 10.98
CA VAL A 65 3.73 -1.76 9.83
C VAL A 65 3.13 -2.84 8.96
N GLY A 66 2.86 -2.53 7.69
CA GLY A 66 2.20 -3.44 6.78
C GLY A 66 2.94 -3.51 5.44
N HIS A 67 3.25 -4.73 5.00
CA HIS A 67 3.83 -4.99 3.68
C HIS A 67 2.78 -5.52 2.71
N SER A 68 2.83 -5.13 1.43
CA SER A 68 1.92 -5.66 0.40
C SER A 68 0.45 -5.55 0.81
N PHE A 69 -0.33 -6.63 0.81
CA PHE A 69 -1.70 -6.64 1.34
C PHE A 69 -1.79 -6.37 2.84
N GLY A 70 -0.74 -6.67 3.62
CA GLY A 70 -0.61 -6.25 5.01
C GLY A 70 -0.63 -4.73 5.17
N ALA A 71 -0.19 -3.97 4.17
CA ALA A 71 -0.35 -2.51 4.16
C ALA A 71 -1.84 -2.10 4.13
N ARG A 72 -2.65 -2.83 3.36
CA ARG A 72 -4.10 -2.64 3.32
C ARG A 72 -4.77 -3.05 4.64
N VAL A 73 -4.31 -4.13 5.27
CA VAL A 73 -4.75 -4.53 6.63
C VAL A 73 -4.45 -3.41 7.62
N ALA A 74 -3.22 -2.87 7.62
CA ALA A 74 -2.81 -1.78 8.51
C ALA A 74 -3.65 -0.51 8.32
N ALA A 75 -3.87 -0.09 7.07
CA ALA A 75 -4.71 1.07 6.76
C ALA A 75 -6.17 0.87 7.18
N ALA A 76 -6.74 -0.32 6.92
CA ALA A 76 -8.09 -0.66 7.32
C ALA A 76 -8.26 -0.75 8.84
N ALA A 77 -7.26 -1.27 9.55
CA ALA A 77 -7.24 -1.32 11.01
C ALA A 77 -7.14 0.09 11.62
N ALA A 78 -6.29 0.96 11.09
CA ALA A 78 -6.17 2.35 11.55
C ALA A 78 -7.45 3.17 11.30
N LEU A 79 -8.18 2.84 10.22
CA LEU A 79 -9.48 3.46 9.94
C LEU A 79 -10.56 3.01 10.93
N SER A 80 -10.60 1.71 11.28
CA SER A 80 -11.68 1.13 12.09
C SER A 80 -11.45 1.19 13.60
N ALA A 81 -10.19 1.15 14.06
CA ALA A 81 -9.87 1.17 15.47
C ALA A 81 -10.34 2.49 16.12
N THR A 82 -10.87 2.39 17.33
CA THR A 82 -11.21 3.55 18.17
C THR A 82 -10.02 3.96 19.04
N ALA A 83 -9.11 3.04 19.33
CA ALA A 83 -7.85 3.31 19.98
C ALA A 83 -6.93 4.15 19.07
N PRO A 84 -6.18 5.12 19.64
CA PRO A 84 -5.27 5.93 18.87
C PRO A 84 -4.13 5.09 18.30
N VAL A 85 -3.94 5.16 16.98
CA VAL A 85 -2.76 4.60 16.30
C VAL A 85 -1.70 5.69 16.24
N SER A 86 -0.53 5.38 16.77
CA SER A 86 0.59 6.31 16.89
C SER A 86 1.31 6.54 15.57
N SER A 87 1.55 5.50 14.77
CA SER A 87 2.07 5.67 13.41
C SER A 87 1.68 4.51 12.52
N VAL A 88 1.72 4.75 11.20
CA VAL A 88 1.52 3.71 10.18
C VAL A 88 2.68 3.77 9.19
N THR A 89 3.29 2.63 8.88
CA THR A 89 4.29 2.50 7.82
C THR A 89 3.85 1.43 6.82
N LEU A 90 3.72 1.83 5.56
CA LEU A 90 3.29 1.00 4.45
C LEU A 90 4.49 0.67 3.58
N LEU A 91 4.87 -0.60 3.55
CA LEU A 91 6.01 -1.11 2.82
C LEU A 91 5.51 -1.73 1.52
N GLN A 92 5.80 -1.12 0.36
CA GLN A 92 5.38 -1.65 -0.95
C GLN A 92 3.90 -2.05 -0.93
N GLY A 93 3.03 -1.11 -0.56
CA GLY A 93 1.63 -1.41 -0.27
C GLY A 93 0.85 -1.88 -1.51
N ALA A 94 0.01 -2.90 -1.32
CA ALA A 94 -0.84 -3.47 -2.37
C ALA A 94 -2.30 -2.98 -2.27
N PHE A 95 -2.50 -1.70 -2.58
CA PHE A 95 -3.80 -1.09 -2.85
C PHE A 95 -3.61 0.17 -3.70
N SER A 96 -4.71 0.81 -4.12
CA SER A 96 -4.64 1.99 -4.99
C SER A 96 -3.78 3.11 -4.38
N HIS A 97 -2.94 3.73 -5.20
CA HIS A 97 -2.20 4.95 -4.85
C HIS A 97 -3.11 6.15 -4.47
N TYR A 98 -4.40 6.09 -4.82
CA TYR A 98 -5.43 7.05 -4.41
C TYR A 98 -6.13 6.63 -3.11
N GLY A 99 -5.63 5.61 -2.41
CA GLY A 99 -6.24 5.11 -1.19
C GLY A 99 -6.45 6.17 -0.11
N PHE A 100 -5.62 7.22 -0.08
CA PHE A 100 -5.71 8.34 0.85
C PHE A 100 -6.23 9.64 0.24
N ALA A 101 -6.62 9.62 -1.04
CA ALA A 101 -6.96 10.83 -1.78
C ALA A 101 -8.23 11.50 -1.26
N ASP A 102 -8.23 12.82 -1.23
CA ASP A 102 -9.41 13.63 -0.86
C ASP A 102 -10.42 13.73 -2.02
N ASP A 103 -9.90 13.78 -3.24
CA ASP A 103 -10.65 13.75 -4.48
C ASP A 103 -9.72 13.22 -5.59
N TRP A 104 -9.88 11.95 -5.95
CA TRP A 104 -8.97 11.34 -6.91
C TRP A 104 -9.39 11.53 -8.36
N ASP A 105 -10.63 11.95 -8.66
CA ASP A 105 -11.13 12.13 -10.03
C ASP A 105 -11.57 13.56 -10.36
N GLY A 106 -11.49 14.47 -9.40
CA GLY A 106 -11.97 15.86 -9.54
C GLY A 106 -13.51 15.95 -9.48
N ARG A 107 -14.19 14.86 -9.11
CA ARG A 107 -15.66 14.77 -9.01
C ARG A 107 -16.11 14.46 -7.58
N GLY A 108 -15.18 14.51 -6.62
CA GLY A 108 -15.44 14.24 -5.20
C GLY A 108 -15.25 12.79 -4.80
N SER A 109 -14.68 11.93 -5.65
CA SER A 109 -14.43 10.53 -5.29
C SER A 109 -13.29 10.43 -4.28
N ARG A 110 -13.61 10.06 -3.04
CA ARG A 110 -12.62 9.89 -1.95
C ARG A 110 -11.94 8.54 -1.99
N GLY A 111 -10.68 8.51 -1.57
CA GLY A 111 -9.94 7.29 -1.28
C GLY A 111 -10.57 6.52 -0.11
N LEU A 112 -10.51 5.19 -0.16
CA LEU A 112 -11.08 4.30 0.87
C LEU A 112 -10.56 4.60 2.29
N PHE A 113 -9.30 5.04 2.39
CA PHE A 113 -8.60 5.32 3.63
C PHE A 113 -8.33 6.82 3.83
N GLN A 114 -9.04 7.70 3.13
CA GLN A 114 -8.83 9.16 3.14
C GLN A 114 -8.71 9.76 4.55
N ALA A 115 -9.51 9.26 5.51
CA ALA A 115 -9.50 9.78 6.87
C ALA A 115 -8.30 9.31 7.71
N VAL A 116 -7.57 8.27 7.31
CA VAL A 116 -6.52 7.64 8.12
C VAL A 116 -5.43 8.63 8.56
N PRO A 117 -4.82 9.45 7.67
CA PRO A 117 -3.77 10.39 8.10
C PRO A 117 -4.22 11.27 9.27
N GLY A 118 -5.43 11.83 9.20
CA GLY A 118 -5.98 12.69 10.26
C GLY A 118 -6.35 11.97 11.57
N ARG A 119 -6.34 10.64 11.60
CA ARG A 119 -6.61 9.83 12.80
C ARG A 119 -5.34 9.43 13.56
N LEU A 120 -4.15 9.62 12.96
CA LEU A 120 -2.90 9.19 13.57
C LEU A 120 -2.35 10.25 14.52
N ALA A 121 -1.82 9.82 15.67
CA ALA A 121 -1.06 10.70 16.58
C ALA A 121 0.36 11.02 16.07
N GLY A 122 0.76 10.41 14.95
CA GLY A 122 2.07 10.53 14.34
C GLY A 122 2.01 10.33 12.83
N PRO A 123 3.15 10.01 12.17
CA PRO A 123 3.23 10.02 10.72
C PRO A 123 2.60 8.79 10.07
N LEU A 124 2.16 8.97 8.81
CA LEU A 124 1.95 7.89 7.85
C LEU A 124 3.12 7.88 6.87
N VAL A 125 3.87 6.79 6.81
CA VAL A 125 5.03 6.65 5.91
C VAL A 125 4.72 5.63 4.83
N VAL A 126 5.04 5.94 3.58
CA VAL A 126 4.82 5.05 2.42
C VAL A 126 6.15 4.88 1.69
N THR A 127 6.71 3.67 1.70
CA THR A 127 7.80 3.36 0.76
C THR A 127 7.21 3.06 -0.60
N HIS A 128 7.83 3.60 -1.65
CA HIS A 128 7.44 3.29 -3.01
C HIS A 128 8.64 3.25 -3.95
N THR A 129 8.53 2.46 -5.02
CA THR A 129 9.58 2.36 -6.03
C THR A 129 9.01 1.90 -7.36
N LYS A 130 9.55 2.41 -8.46
CA LYS A 130 9.23 1.89 -9.80
C LYS A 130 9.66 0.42 -9.99
N ASN A 131 10.50 -0.11 -9.09
CA ASN A 131 10.90 -1.51 -9.08
C ASN A 131 9.78 -2.42 -8.54
N ASP A 132 8.76 -1.87 -7.89
CA ASP A 132 7.57 -2.61 -7.50
C ASP A 132 6.71 -2.86 -8.74
N THR A 133 6.86 -4.06 -9.29
CA THR A 133 6.10 -4.59 -10.42
C THR A 133 4.98 -5.52 -9.98
N ALA A 134 4.79 -5.76 -8.67
CA ALA A 134 3.73 -6.65 -8.18
C ALA A 134 2.34 -6.07 -8.45
N VAL A 135 2.22 -4.74 -8.51
CA VAL A 135 1.02 -4.06 -9.01
C VAL A 135 0.88 -4.24 -10.53
N GLY A 136 1.99 -4.22 -11.26
CA GLY A 136 2.03 -4.54 -12.70
C GLY A 136 1.52 -5.95 -13.02
N LEU A 137 1.62 -6.90 -12.07
CA LEU A 137 1.09 -8.25 -12.21
C LEU A 137 -0.45 -8.29 -12.10
N ALA A 138 -1.05 -7.55 -11.16
CA ALA A 138 -2.50 -7.39 -11.09
C ALA A 138 -3.05 -6.72 -12.36
N TYR A 139 -2.26 -5.79 -12.92
CA TYR A 139 -2.57 -5.03 -14.11
C TYR A 139 -2.45 -5.83 -15.41
N ALA A 140 -1.41 -6.65 -15.56
CA ALA A 140 -1.24 -7.53 -16.71
C ALA A 140 -2.41 -8.50 -16.90
N ILE A 141 -3.16 -8.78 -15.83
CA ILE A 141 -4.31 -9.68 -15.90
C ILE A 141 -5.63 -8.92 -16.15
N ALA A 142 -5.83 -7.74 -15.55
CA ALA A 142 -6.98 -6.89 -15.83
C ALA A 142 -6.96 -6.32 -17.27
N SER A 143 -5.81 -5.82 -17.74
CA SER A 143 -5.67 -5.29 -19.11
C SER A 143 -5.73 -6.37 -20.19
N ARG A 144 -5.40 -7.63 -19.88
CA ARG A 144 -5.56 -8.75 -20.82
C ARG A 144 -7.01 -9.21 -21.00
N LEU A 145 -7.91 -8.90 -20.05
CA LEU A 145 -9.34 -9.13 -20.19
C LEU A 145 -10.04 -8.03 -21.03
N ALA A 146 -9.41 -6.87 -21.20
CA ALA A 146 -10.01 -5.70 -21.86
C ALA A 146 -9.59 -5.46 -23.33
N ASN A 147 -8.75 -6.33 -23.91
CA ASN A 147 -8.22 -6.25 -25.29
C ASN A 147 -7.35 -5.01 -25.60
N GLN A 148 -6.09 -5.28 -25.98
CA GLN A 148 -5.10 -4.39 -26.64
C GLN A 148 -4.29 -3.38 -25.77
N VAL A 149 -3.02 -3.76 -25.56
CA VAL A 149 -1.73 -3.04 -25.36
C VAL A 149 -1.70 -1.57 -24.88
N ALA A 150 -0.84 -1.27 -23.87
CA ALA A 150 0.03 -0.09 -23.84
C ALA A 150 1.20 -0.26 -22.84
N ALA A 151 2.39 0.25 -23.19
CA ALA A 151 3.46 0.52 -22.24
C ALA A 151 3.06 1.73 -21.37
N GLY A 152 3.16 1.61 -20.04
CA GLY A 152 2.76 2.68 -19.10
C GLY A 152 1.74 2.27 -18.02
N LEU A 153 1.31 1.01 -18.01
CA LEU A 153 0.36 0.49 -17.01
C LEU A 153 0.91 0.55 -15.58
N GLY A 154 0.10 1.04 -14.66
CA GLY A 154 0.39 1.22 -13.25
C GLY A 154 1.16 2.49 -12.90
N GLY A 155 1.33 3.44 -13.83
CA GLY A 155 1.99 4.74 -13.60
C GLY A 155 1.19 5.69 -12.68
N ALA A 156 1.74 6.88 -12.42
CA ALA A 156 1.12 7.87 -11.52
C ALA A 156 -0.21 8.42 -12.05
N ASP A 157 -0.39 8.47 -13.36
CA ASP A 157 -1.62 8.97 -14.02
C ASP A 157 -2.69 7.87 -14.21
N ASP A 158 -2.35 6.63 -13.89
CA ASP A 158 -3.22 5.48 -14.06
C ASP A 158 -4.21 5.35 -12.91
N VAL A 159 -5.51 5.32 -13.20
CA VAL A 159 -6.59 5.16 -12.19
C VAL A 159 -6.43 3.93 -11.30
N TYR A 160 -5.78 2.89 -11.82
CA TYR A 160 -5.59 1.62 -11.12
C TYR A 160 -4.13 1.43 -10.64
N GLY A 161 -3.35 2.50 -10.58
CA GLY A 161 -1.99 2.49 -10.05
C GLY A 161 -1.93 2.13 -8.56
N GLY A 162 -0.84 1.50 -8.15
CA GLY A 162 -0.66 0.98 -6.81
C GLY A 162 0.28 1.83 -5.96
N ILE A 163 -0.05 1.93 -4.67
CA ILE A 163 0.66 2.79 -3.73
C ILE A 163 2.13 2.36 -3.54
N GLY A 164 2.44 1.06 -3.61
CA GLY A 164 3.82 0.55 -3.52
C GLY A 164 4.72 0.95 -4.70
N ARG A 165 4.13 1.33 -5.84
CA ARG A 165 4.87 1.83 -7.01
C ARG A 165 4.98 3.34 -7.01
N ASN A 166 3.86 4.01 -6.77
CA ASN A 166 3.70 5.44 -7.04
C ASN A 166 3.72 6.32 -5.77
N GLY A 167 3.69 5.73 -4.59
CA GLY A 167 3.39 6.46 -3.36
C GLY A 167 1.91 6.81 -3.25
N ALA A 168 1.54 7.55 -2.20
CA ALA A 168 0.22 8.14 -2.06
C ALA A 168 0.09 9.36 -2.98
N LEU A 169 -0.94 9.37 -3.83
CA LEU A 169 -1.21 10.46 -4.78
C LEU A 169 -2.54 11.15 -4.45
N ARG A 170 -2.71 12.38 -4.96
CA ARG A 170 -3.92 13.20 -4.82
C ARG A 170 -4.41 13.31 -3.36
N THR A 171 -3.47 13.28 -2.43
CA THR A 171 -3.70 13.24 -0.98
C THR A 171 -3.15 14.52 -0.38
N ARG A 172 -4.01 15.41 0.14
CA ARG A 172 -3.62 16.71 0.74
C ARG A 172 -2.62 16.56 1.90
N ALA A 173 -2.71 15.43 2.60
CA ALA A 173 -1.84 15.11 3.71
C ALA A 173 -0.39 14.79 3.30
N VAL A 174 -0.09 14.59 2.00
CA VAL A 174 1.26 14.29 1.52
C VAL A 174 2.18 15.51 1.69
N THR A 175 3.31 15.31 2.35
CA THR A 175 4.38 16.31 2.45
C THR A 175 5.16 16.35 1.13
N GLU A 176 5.27 17.55 0.56
CA GLU A 176 5.97 17.82 -0.69
C GLU A 176 7.26 18.64 -0.42
N PRO A 177 8.36 18.42 -1.19
CA PRO A 177 8.52 17.37 -2.19
C PRO A 177 8.60 15.95 -1.58
N PRO A 178 8.39 14.87 -2.36
CA PRO A 178 8.53 13.52 -1.85
C PRO A 178 9.95 13.28 -1.34
N GLY A 179 10.06 12.56 -0.21
CA GLY A 179 11.34 12.16 0.35
C GLY A 179 11.96 10.99 -0.42
N ARG A 180 13.23 10.70 -0.11
CA ARG A 180 13.92 9.48 -0.54
C ARG A 180 14.22 8.62 0.66
N LEU A 181 14.03 7.30 0.53
CA LEU A 181 14.61 6.36 1.48
C LEU A 181 16.13 6.49 1.37
N GLY A 182 16.79 6.70 2.50
CA GLY A 182 18.20 7.07 2.58
C GLY A 182 18.95 6.02 3.39
N ALA A 183 20.28 6.09 3.36
CA ALA A 183 21.13 5.23 4.16
C ALA A 183 20.78 5.34 5.66
N VAL A 184 21.11 4.31 6.43
CA VAL A 184 20.94 4.30 7.90
C VAL A 184 21.54 5.57 8.52
N GLY A 185 20.75 6.24 9.36
CA GLY A 185 21.10 7.53 9.98
C GLY A 185 20.53 8.77 9.27
N THR A 186 19.94 8.58 8.08
CA THR A 186 19.15 9.62 7.41
C THR A 186 18.04 10.11 8.33
N ARG A 187 17.89 11.43 8.47
CA ARG A 187 16.83 12.04 9.29
C ARG A 187 15.66 12.47 8.41
N TYR A 188 14.47 11.95 8.73
CA TYR A 188 13.23 12.36 8.10
C TYR A 188 12.48 13.40 8.93
N ALA A 189 11.93 14.41 8.26
CA ALA A 189 11.02 15.40 8.86
C ALA A 189 9.58 14.85 8.92
N PHE A 190 9.40 13.66 9.48
CA PHE A 190 8.08 13.08 9.68
C PHE A 190 7.26 13.95 10.64
N ALA A 191 5.96 14.06 10.38
CA ALA A 191 5.07 14.89 11.18
C ALA A 191 3.71 14.18 11.42
N PRO A 192 3.08 14.40 12.59
CA PRO A 192 1.73 13.94 12.86
C PRO A 192 0.72 14.39 11.82
N GLY A 193 -0.20 13.51 11.43
CA GLY A 193 -1.24 13.83 10.46
C GLY A 193 -0.76 13.99 9.01
N ARG A 194 0.55 13.82 8.75
CA ARG A 194 1.15 13.92 7.42
C ARG A 194 1.49 12.55 6.85
N VAL A 195 1.36 12.45 5.54
CA VAL A 195 1.83 11.33 4.72
C VAL A 195 3.20 11.68 4.15
N THR A 196 4.19 10.81 4.32
CA THR A 196 5.50 10.97 3.67
C THR A 196 5.74 9.82 2.70
N ASN A 197 5.81 10.14 1.42
CA ASN A 197 6.28 9.21 0.40
C ASN A 197 7.81 9.15 0.45
N LEU A 198 8.36 7.95 0.53
CA LEU A 198 9.79 7.67 0.47
C LEU A 198 10.10 6.90 -0.81
N LEU A 199 10.66 7.58 -1.80
CA LEU A 199 11.17 6.95 -3.01
C LEU A 199 12.33 6.01 -2.63
N SER A 200 12.17 4.74 -2.93
CA SER A 200 12.97 3.64 -2.36
C SER A 200 13.76 2.85 -3.40
N ASP A 201 13.98 3.42 -4.60
CA ASP A 201 14.65 2.75 -5.73
C ASP A 201 16.02 2.16 -5.36
N ASP A 202 16.76 2.82 -4.46
CA ASP A 202 18.14 2.47 -4.10
C ASP A 202 18.22 1.28 -3.11
N PHE A 203 17.16 1.04 -2.33
CA PHE A 203 17.18 0.08 -1.22
C PHE A 203 16.09 -1.00 -1.31
N ILE A 204 15.11 -0.84 -2.21
CA ILE A 204 14.03 -1.80 -2.43
C ILE A 204 14.04 -2.21 -3.91
N PRO A 205 14.83 -3.22 -4.28
CA PRO A 205 14.97 -3.65 -5.68
C PRO A 205 13.76 -4.43 -6.19
N THR A 206 12.92 -4.96 -5.32
CA THR A 206 11.70 -5.70 -5.68
C THR A 206 10.62 -5.54 -4.62
N HIS A 207 9.37 -5.85 -4.96
CA HIS A 207 8.21 -5.79 -4.04
C HIS A 207 8.45 -6.49 -2.69
N GLY A 208 9.16 -7.63 -2.67
CA GLY A 208 9.40 -8.41 -1.46
C GLY A 208 10.64 -8.00 -0.65
N THR A 209 11.49 -7.12 -1.19
CA THR A 209 12.79 -6.79 -0.57
C THR A 209 12.67 -5.59 0.37
N VAL A 210 11.86 -5.75 1.42
CA VAL A 210 11.52 -4.66 2.36
C VAL A 210 12.17 -4.82 3.74
N ALA A 211 12.98 -5.86 3.95
CA ALA A 211 13.63 -6.18 5.22
C ALA A 211 15.00 -5.49 5.40
N GLY A 212 15.35 -4.52 4.54
CA GLY A 212 16.62 -3.79 4.59
C GLY A 212 16.77 -2.90 5.84
N ARG A 213 18.01 -2.61 6.22
CA ARG A 213 18.32 -1.81 7.43
C ARG A 213 17.81 -0.37 7.31
N GLU A 214 17.78 0.17 6.10
CA GLU A 214 17.28 1.50 5.77
C GLU A 214 15.77 1.58 6.00
N VAL A 215 15.04 0.55 5.59
CA VAL A 215 13.59 0.42 5.85
C VAL A 215 13.35 0.35 7.36
N ALA A 216 14.10 -0.49 8.07
CA ALA A 216 14.00 -0.61 9.52
C ALA A 216 14.30 0.72 10.24
N ALA A 217 15.32 1.47 9.80
CA ALA A 217 15.66 2.78 10.35
C ALA A 217 14.54 3.82 10.12
N ALA A 218 13.94 3.84 8.92
CA ALA A 218 12.80 4.71 8.61
C ALA A 218 11.56 4.36 9.46
N VAL A 219 11.25 3.08 9.60
CA VAL A 219 10.17 2.58 10.48
C VAL A 219 10.42 3.01 11.92
N LEU A 220 11.62 2.78 12.45
CA LEU A 220 11.98 3.17 13.81
C LEU A 220 11.83 4.68 14.02
N GLN A 221 12.31 5.50 13.09
CA GLN A 221 12.15 6.95 13.18
C GLN A 221 10.68 7.35 13.20
N ALA A 222 9.85 6.77 12.32
CA ALA A 222 8.40 7.02 12.30
C ALA A 222 7.72 6.67 13.63
N MET A 223 8.11 5.56 14.26
CA MET A 223 7.62 5.16 15.58
C MET A 223 8.03 6.16 16.67
N THR A 224 9.26 6.68 16.61
CA THR A 224 9.76 7.64 17.60
C THR A 224 9.23 9.06 17.43
N THR A 225 8.80 9.45 16.22
CA THR A 225 8.19 10.76 15.93
C THR A 225 6.77 10.89 16.49
N ALA A 226 6.04 9.79 16.64
CA ALA A 226 4.67 9.83 17.16
C ALA A 226 4.63 10.34 18.61
N THR A 227 4.02 11.50 18.80
CA THR A 227 3.81 12.12 20.12
C THR A 227 2.62 11.48 20.83
N ARG A 228 2.56 11.66 22.17
CA ARG A 228 1.49 11.12 23.02
C ARG A 228 0.15 11.78 22.75
#